data_AF-A0A2X2YG57-F1
#
_entry.id   AF-A0A2X2YG57-F1
#
_cell.length_a   1.000
_cell.length_b   1.000
_cell.length_c   1.000
_cell.angle_alpha   90.00
_cell.angle_beta   90.00
_cell.angle_gamma   90.00
#
_symmetry.space_group_name_H-M   'P 1'
#
loop_
_entity.id
_entity.type
_entity.pdbx_description
1 polymer ?
#
loop_
_entity_poly.entity_id
_entity_poly.type
_entity_poly.pdbx_seq_one_letter_code
_entity_poly.pdbx_strand_id
1 'polypeptide(L)' 'MKPLSSPLQQHWQTVVERLPEILAEATLSVQAKSVLTFSDFVQDSVIAHPEWAD' A
#
# COMPACT_ATOMS: atom_id res chain seq x y z
N MET A 1 5.72 10.38 -10.50
CA MET A 1 5.98 8.94 -10.59
C MET A 1 5.17 8.37 -11.76
N LYS A 2 5.66 7.31 -12.43
CA LYS A 2 4.84 6.60 -13.41
C LYS A 2 3.62 5.99 -12.71
N PRO A 3 2.42 6.06 -13.31
CA PRO A 3 1.27 5.32 -12.79
C PRO A 3 1.59 3.82 -12.77
N LEU A 4 1.03 3.10 -11.79
CA LEU A 4 1.16 1.64 -11.70
C LEU A 4 0.74 1.01 -13.03
N SER A 5 1.50 0.04 -13.52
CA SER A 5 1.14 -0.73 -14.71
C SER A 5 -0.10 -1.59 -14.43
N SER A 6 -0.79 -2.06 -15.46
CA SER A 6 -2.01 -2.87 -15.30
C SER A 6 -1.87 -4.06 -14.32
N PRO A 7 -0.75 -4.83 -14.31
CA PRO A 7 -0.55 -5.90 -13.34
C PRO A 7 -0.38 -5.39 -11.90
N LEU A 8 0.33 -4.27 -11.73
CA LEU A 8 0.53 -3.67 -10.41
C LEU A 8 -0.74 -3.03 -9.86
N GLN A 9 -1.61 -2.50 -10.72
CA GLN A 9 -2.93 -2.03 -10.31
C GLN A 9 -3.84 -3.16 -9.83
N GLN A 10 -3.76 -4.34 -10.46
CA GLN A 10 -4.48 -5.52 -9.99
C GLN A 10 -3.92 -6.01 -8.65
N HIS A 11 -2.59 -6.06 -8.52
CA HIS A 11 -1.96 -6.43 -7.26
C HIS A 11 -2.32 -5.46 -6.13
N TRP A 12 -2.38 -4.15 -6.42
CA TRP A 12 -2.77 -3.13 -5.46
C TRP A 12 -4.14 -3.39 -4.81
N GLN A 13 -5.12 -3.91 -5.55
CA GLN A 13 -6.44 -4.25 -4.97
C GLN A 13 -6.31 -5.28 -3.84
N THR A 14 -5.48 -6.31 -4.02
CA THR A 14 -5.21 -7.32 -2.98
C THR A 14 -4.43 -6.75 -1.80
N VAL A 15 -3.51 -5.81 -2.06
CA VAL A 15 -2.78 -5.11 -1.00
C VAL A 15 -3.75 -4.29 -0.15
N VAL A 16 -4.65 -3.53 -0.78
CA VAL A 16 -5.67 -2.72 -0.09
C VAL A 16 -6.59 -3.57 0.78
N GLU A 17 -7.00 -4.76 0.32
CA GLU A 17 -7.82 -5.68 1.12
C GLU A 17 -7.12 -6.18 2.39
N ARG A 18 -5.78 -6.22 2.40
CA ARG A 18 -4.97 -6.65 3.54
C ARG A 18 -4.52 -5.52 4.45
N LEU A 19 -4.62 -4.27 3.99
CA LEU A 19 -4.19 -3.11 4.76
C LEU A 19 -5.16 -2.85 5.93
N PRO A 20 -4.64 -2.43 7.10
CA PRO A 20 -5.48 -2.07 8.22
C PRO A 20 -6.32 -0.82 7.89
N GLU A 21 -7.55 -0.74 8.43
CA GLU A 21 -8.51 0.34 8.15
C GLU A 21 -7.99 1.75 8.47
N ILE A 22 -7.00 1.83 9.36
CA ILE A 22 -6.31 3.06 9.77
C ILE A 22 -5.58 3.69 8.56
N LEU A 23 -5.18 2.87 7.59
CA LEU A 23 -4.47 3.26 6.38
C LEU A 23 -5.37 3.17 5.16
N ALA A 24 -6.51 3.87 5.27
CA ALA A 24 -7.46 4.00 4.19
C ALA A 24 -6.77 4.50 2.91
N GLU A 25 -7.20 3.99 1.76
CA GLU A 25 -6.65 4.40 0.46
C GLU A 25 -6.69 5.92 0.23
N ALA A 26 -7.62 6.62 0.89
CA ALA A 26 -7.81 8.06 0.84
C ALA A 26 -6.72 8.86 1.58
N THR A 27 -6.05 8.28 2.59
CA THR A 27 -4.94 8.92 3.32
C THR A 27 -3.58 8.61 2.71
N LEU A 28 -3.46 7.54 1.91
CA LEU A 28 -2.21 7.12 1.30
C LEU A 28 -1.81 7.97 0.09
N SER A 29 -0.61 8.55 0.16
CA SER A 29 -0.01 9.25 -0.96
C SER A 29 0.27 8.32 -2.15
N VAL A 30 0.36 8.88 -3.37
CA VAL A 30 0.70 8.11 -4.59
C VAL A 30 2.03 7.34 -4.45
N GLN A 31 2.96 7.90 -3.67
CA GLN A 31 4.23 7.27 -3.34
C GLN A 31 4.04 6.07 -2.40
N ALA A 32 3.28 6.25 -1.32
CA ALA A 32 2.99 5.19 -0.37
C ALA A 32 2.31 3.99 -1.06
N LYS A 33 1.31 4.25 -1.92
CA LYS A 33 0.68 3.19 -2.72
C LYS A 33 1.68 2.44 -3.58
N SER A 34 2.62 3.15 -4.20
CA SER A 34 3.64 2.54 -5.05
C SER A 34 4.64 1.69 -4.25
N VAL A 35 5.06 2.17 -3.07
CA VAL A 35 5.97 1.45 -2.18
C VAL A 35 5.30 0.20 -1.62
N LEU A 36 4.05 0.33 -1.17
CA LEU A 36 3.26 -0.80 -0.69
C LEU A 36 3.02 -1.82 -1.81
N THR A 37 2.68 -1.40 -3.02
CA THR A 37 2.49 -2.32 -4.16
C THR A 37 3.78 -3.04 -4.57
N PHE A 38 4.95 -2.45 -4.33
CA PHE A 38 6.23 -3.01 -4.79
C PHE A 38 6.99 -3.77 -3.71
N SER A 39 6.74 -3.48 -2.42
CA SER A 39 7.49 -4.05 -1.31
C SER A 39 6.57 -4.77 -0.33
N ASP A 40 6.62 -6.09 -0.38
CA ASP A 40 5.94 -6.95 0.59
C ASP A 40 6.44 -6.71 2.01
N PHE A 41 7.74 -6.39 2.17
CA PHE A 41 8.31 -6.03 3.48
C PHE A 41 7.62 -4.81 4.10
N VAL A 42 7.36 -3.77 3.30
CA VAL A 42 6.68 -2.57 3.79
C VAL A 42 5.21 -2.89 4.08
N GLN A 43 4.54 -3.68 3.25
CA GLN A 43 3.18 -4.15 3.55
C GLN A 43 3.13 -4.87 4.90
N ASP A 44 3.97 -5.89 5.10
CA ASP A 44 3.97 -6.68 6.34
C ASP A 44 4.36 -5.83 7.56
N SER A 45 5.31 -4.91 7.39
CA SER A 45 5.71 -3.98 8.46
C SER A 45 4.57 -3.04 8.85
N VAL A 46 3.84 -2.50 7.88
CA VAL A 46 2.73 -1.56 8.09
C VAL A 46 1.48 -2.27 8.64
N ILE A 47 1.27 -3.54 8.29
CA ILE A 47 0.24 -4.37 8.89
C ILE A 47 0.57 -4.66 10.37
N ALA A 48 1.84 -4.92 10.69
CA ALA A 48 2.30 -5.17 12.06
C ALA A 48 2.39 -3.89 12.91
N HIS A 49 2.79 -2.77 12.29
CA HIS A 49 3.04 -1.48 12.91
C HIS A 49 2.36 -0.35 12.10
N PRO A 50 1.03 -0.24 12.17
CA PRO A 50 0.29 0.79 11.43
C PRO A 50 0.68 2.22 11.85
N GLU A 51 1.26 2.40 13.04
CA GLU A 51 1.77 3.69 13.55
C GLU A 51 2.99 4.23 12.79
N TRP A 52 3.65 3.43 11.95
CA TRP A 52 4.80 3.88 11.13
C TRP A 52 4.40 4.52 9.81
N ALA A 53 3.12 4.44 9.45
CA ALA A 53 2.58 4.99 8.21
C ALA A 53 1.86 6.34 8.40
N ASP A 54 1.93 6.91 9.61
CA ASP A 54 1.53 8.30 9.95
C ASP A 54 2.53 9.34 9.39
#